data_AF-A0AAV6A7N7-F1
#
_entry.id   AF-A0AAV6A7N7-F1
#
_cell.length_a   1.000
_cell.length_b   1.000
_cell.length_c   1.000
_cell.angle_alpha   90.00
_cell.angle_beta   90.00
_cell.angle_gamma   90.00
#
_symmetry.space_group_name_H-M   'P 1'
#
loop_
_entity.id
_entity.type
_entity.pdbx_description
1 polymer ?
#
loop_
_entity_poly.entity_id
_entity_poly.type
_entity_poly.pdbx_seq_one_letter_code
_entity_poly.pdbx_strand_id
1 'polypeptide(L)'
;MSVATRLVGAIWLAALVVIGGFTYLQVGGERQRLFQDLERRATVLGEGLAEAAEPALARGSRPALERLLVKFGQPEQGLAFFDRVGTVQAASASLRPVLTQAQPQVTAALAGKEPRGGLVRLGGRPRYVYSSPVLRDERVIGALLVALDAEPVVEAEWRLWRDNGIRFLVLAVVLSVIAFLIVRISVIQPLTKMARWTKALRRGMGPPPLDIADPSIFGPVAHEVSVMAKSLHRARAAAEEEAALRLVGEALWTEERLKQFAKLRLGESPLFVVSNREPLSHVWKAGRIEGQRPASGLVTAMEPVMRACGGVWVAQASGDADREMSDEHGRMALPQDDPLFTLRRVWLSKEEESGYYLGFANEGLWPLCHIVHTRPQFRPEDWAHYRAVNEKFAAAVLEEAANVESPLILIQDYHFALLPGLIKRARPDARVALFWHIPWPNAEAFGICPWQQELLLGMLGADIIGFHTQYYCNNFLETAERAIEARVEWE
;
A
#
# COMPACT_ATOMS: atom_id res chain seq x y z
N MET A 1 14.17 0.76 -6.43
CA MET A 1 14.56 0.82 -5.00
C MET A 1 14.31 2.24 -4.48
N SER A 2 13.53 2.38 -3.41
CA SER A 2 13.14 3.69 -2.86
C SER A 2 14.35 4.47 -2.32
N VAL A 3 14.31 5.80 -2.37
CA VAL A 3 15.37 6.67 -1.79
C VAL A 3 15.68 6.30 -0.33
N ALA A 4 14.67 5.86 0.43
CA ALA A 4 14.81 5.38 1.80
C ALA A 4 15.77 4.17 1.92
N THR A 5 15.69 3.21 0.99
CA THR A 5 16.58 2.03 1.00
C THR A 5 18.06 2.38 0.77
N ARG A 6 18.35 3.43 -0.01
CA ARG A 6 19.73 3.89 -0.25
C ARG A 6 20.31 4.61 0.97
N LEU A 7 19.49 5.42 1.64
CA LEU A 7 19.91 6.15 2.84
C LEU A 7 20.19 5.20 4.01
N VAL A 8 19.32 4.22 4.23
CA VAL A 8 19.52 3.18 5.25
C VAL A 8 20.79 2.37 4.94
N GLY A 9 21.01 2.01 3.68
CA GLY A 9 22.23 1.31 3.26
C GLY A 9 23.52 2.11 3.52
N ALA A 10 23.51 3.42 3.30
CA ALA A 10 24.66 4.29 3.55
C ALA A 10 25.00 4.41 5.04
N ILE A 11 23.97 4.53 5.90
CA ILE A 11 24.14 4.56 7.37
C ILE A 11 24.74 3.24 7.87
N TRP A 12 24.25 2.12 7.34
CA TRP A 12 24.79 0.79 7.65
C TRP A 12 26.27 0.67 7.29
N LEU A 13 26.65 1.11 6.09
CA LEU A 13 28.03 1.05 5.63
C LEU A 13 28.97 1.89 6.52
N ALA A 14 28.57 3.12 6.85
CA ALA A 14 29.37 4.01 7.70
C ALA A 14 29.56 3.44 9.12
N ALA A 15 28.50 2.90 9.72
CA ALA A 15 28.58 2.28 11.05
C ALA A 15 29.50 1.05 11.06
N LEU A 16 29.46 0.23 9.98
CA LEU A 16 30.27 -0.98 9.85
C LEU A 16 31.76 -0.64 9.75
N VAL A 17 32.12 0.43 9.02
CA VAL A 17 33.51 0.90 8.89
C VAL A 17 34.06 1.39 10.24
N VAL A 18 33.31 2.24 10.96
CA VAL A 18 33.77 2.81 12.24
C VAL A 18 33.98 1.73 13.30
N ILE A 19 33.03 0.80 13.41
CA ILE A 19 33.06 -0.23 14.46
C ILE A 19 34.06 -1.34 14.13
N GLY A 20 34.18 -1.72 12.84
CA GLY A 20 35.23 -2.62 12.38
C GLY A 20 36.63 -2.06 12.69
N GLY A 21 36.84 -0.77 12.42
CA GLY A 21 38.08 -0.07 12.75
C GLY A 21 38.38 -0.06 14.26
N PHE A 22 37.40 0.30 15.09
CA PHE A 22 37.58 0.35 16.55
C PHE A 22 37.85 -1.04 17.15
N THR A 23 37.11 -2.07 16.70
CA THR A 23 37.30 -3.46 17.16
C THR A 23 38.69 -3.97 16.80
N TYR A 24 39.16 -3.67 15.59
CA TYR A 24 40.50 -4.04 15.14
C TYR A 24 41.59 -3.40 16.02
N LEU A 25 41.46 -2.10 16.31
CA LEU A 25 42.39 -1.38 17.19
C LEU A 25 42.36 -1.92 18.63
N GLN A 26 41.18 -2.22 19.16
CA GLN A 26 41.01 -2.72 20.52
C GLN A 26 41.60 -4.14 20.69
N VAL A 27 41.32 -5.05 19.76
CA VAL A 27 41.88 -6.41 19.79
C VAL A 27 43.40 -6.36 19.63
N GLY A 28 43.91 -5.51 18.73
CA GLY A 28 45.35 -5.30 18.57
C GLY A 28 46.02 -4.80 19.84
N GLY A 29 45.41 -3.82 20.52
CA GLY A 29 45.90 -3.28 21.79
C GLY A 29 45.92 -4.32 22.92
N GLU A 30 44.84 -5.08 23.08
CA GLU A 30 44.75 -6.09 24.15
C GLU A 30 45.70 -7.27 23.90
N ARG A 31 45.83 -7.71 22.65
CA ARG A 31 46.82 -8.71 22.24
C ARG A 31 48.24 -8.26 22.61
N GLN A 32 48.59 -7.01 22.31
CA GLN A 32 49.93 -6.48 22.60
C GLN A 32 50.19 -6.38 24.10
N ARG A 33 49.19 -5.98 24.88
CA ARG A 33 49.27 -5.92 26.34
C ARG A 33 49.47 -7.30 26.96
N LEU A 34 48.68 -8.29 26.56
CA LEU A 34 48.78 -9.65 27.06
C LEU A 34 50.12 -10.30 26.67
N PHE A 35 50.60 -10.02 25.47
CA PHE A 35 51.91 -10.48 25.02
C PHE A 35 53.06 -9.85 25.83
N GLN A 36 53.01 -8.54 26.09
CA GLN A 36 54.00 -7.85 26.92
C GLN A 36 54.01 -8.36 28.37
N ASP A 37 52.86 -8.74 28.92
CA ASP A 37 52.78 -9.34 30.25
C ASP A 37 53.43 -10.74 30.28
N LEU A 38 53.16 -11.58 29.27
CA LEU A 38 53.82 -12.87 29.11
C LEU A 38 55.34 -12.72 28.95
N GLU A 39 55.79 -11.79 28.11
CA GLU A 39 57.19 -11.49 27.89
C GLU A 39 57.87 -11.02 29.19
N ARG A 40 57.27 -10.04 29.90
CA ARG A 40 57.80 -9.55 31.17
C ARG A 40 57.93 -10.66 32.21
N ARG A 41 56.91 -11.51 32.36
CA ARG A 41 56.94 -12.65 33.30
C ARG A 41 58.03 -13.66 32.92
N ALA A 42 58.15 -13.96 31.62
CA ALA A 42 59.15 -14.90 31.12
C ALA A 42 60.57 -14.37 31.29
N THR A 43 60.80 -13.07 31.07
CA THR A 43 62.09 -12.39 31.29
C THR A 43 62.48 -12.42 32.76
N VAL A 44 61.58 -12.02 33.67
CA VAL A 44 61.86 -12.01 35.12
C VAL A 44 62.20 -13.42 35.63
N LEU A 45 61.46 -14.44 35.17
CA LEU A 45 61.75 -15.83 35.51
C LEU A 45 63.05 -16.30 34.87
N GLY A 46 63.28 -15.98 33.60
CA GLY A 46 64.44 -16.43 32.83
C GLY A 46 65.76 -15.85 33.33
N GLU A 47 65.82 -14.55 33.59
CA GLU A 47 67.03 -13.89 34.12
C GLU A 47 67.29 -14.31 35.58
N GLY A 48 66.28 -14.26 36.45
CA GLY A 48 66.44 -14.63 37.85
C GLY A 48 66.83 -16.10 38.06
N LEU A 49 66.32 -17.02 37.24
CA LEU A 49 66.68 -18.44 37.31
C LEU A 49 67.97 -18.78 36.58
N ALA A 50 68.35 -18.04 35.54
CA ALA A 50 69.64 -18.22 34.87
C ALA A 50 70.80 -17.98 35.84
N GLU A 51 70.73 -16.91 36.63
CA GLU A 51 71.72 -16.62 37.69
C GLU A 51 71.75 -17.74 38.75
N ALA A 52 70.59 -18.18 39.21
CA ALA A 52 70.49 -19.25 40.22
C ALA A 52 70.98 -20.63 39.69
N ALA A 53 70.92 -20.84 38.37
CA ALA A 53 71.30 -22.09 37.73
C ALA A 53 72.77 -22.17 37.32
N GLU A 54 73.49 -21.03 37.24
CA GLU A 54 74.92 -20.98 36.88
C GLU A 54 75.76 -21.99 37.68
N PRO A 55 75.68 -22.06 39.03
CA PRO A 55 76.55 -22.95 39.80
C PRO A 55 76.20 -24.43 39.59
N ALA A 56 74.94 -24.71 39.24
CA ALA A 56 74.44 -26.06 39.00
C ALA A 56 74.83 -26.56 37.61
N LEU A 57 74.72 -25.71 36.58
CA LEU A 57 75.13 -25.98 35.21
C LEU A 57 76.65 -26.12 35.10
N ALA A 58 77.42 -25.24 35.76
CA ALA A 58 78.88 -25.29 35.69
C ALA A 58 79.48 -26.57 36.33
N ARG A 59 78.76 -27.16 37.30
CA ARG A 59 79.14 -28.44 37.94
C ARG A 59 78.51 -29.67 37.30
N GLY A 60 77.66 -29.50 36.27
CA GLY A 60 76.89 -30.60 35.68
C GLY A 60 75.96 -31.32 36.68
N SER A 61 75.51 -30.63 37.73
CA SER A 61 74.75 -31.26 38.83
C SER A 61 73.27 -31.33 38.50
N ARG A 62 72.86 -32.42 37.86
CA ARG A 62 71.43 -32.71 37.56
C ARG A 62 70.52 -32.63 38.79
N PRO A 63 70.87 -33.16 39.99
CA PRO A 63 70.03 -33.04 41.18
C PRO A 63 69.85 -31.59 41.67
N ALA A 64 70.82 -30.70 41.41
CA ALA A 64 70.68 -29.28 41.74
C ALA A 64 69.73 -28.57 40.78
N LEU A 65 69.79 -28.89 39.48
CA LEU A 65 68.87 -28.37 38.47
C LEU A 65 67.43 -28.86 38.69
N GLU A 66 67.25 -30.14 39.04
CA GLU A 66 65.92 -30.68 39.37
C GLU A 66 65.30 -30.03 40.61
N ARG A 67 66.09 -29.67 41.62
CA ARG A 67 65.60 -28.88 42.78
C ARG A 67 65.11 -27.49 42.38
N LEU A 68 65.79 -26.83 41.44
CA LEU A 68 65.33 -25.54 40.90
C LEU A 68 64.01 -25.72 40.12
N LEU A 69 63.88 -26.78 39.32
CA LEU A 69 62.64 -27.09 38.61
C LEU A 69 61.47 -27.39 39.56
N VAL A 70 61.69 -28.08 40.67
CA VAL A 70 60.63 -28.36 41.66
C VAL A 70 60.26 -27.10 42.44
N LYS A 71 61.25 -26.25 42.77
CA LYS A 71 61.03 -25.02 43.54
C LYS A 71 60.31 -23.93 42.74
N PHE A 72 60.60 -23.83 41.44
CA PHE A 72 60.11 -22.74 40.60
C PHE A 72 59.19 -23.18 39.45
N GLY A 73 59.07 -24.48 39.20
CA GLY A 73 58.15 -25.01 38.19
C GLY A 73 56.72 -25.04 38.71
N GLN A 74 55.83 -24.32 38.02
CA GLN A 74 54.39 -24.39 38.22
C GLN A 74 53.72 -25.23 37.11
N PRO A 75 52.48 -25.73 37.30
CA PRO A 75 51.79 -26.52 36.28
C PRO A 75 51.65 -25.79 34.92
N GLU A 76 51.45 -24.48 34.95
CA GLU A 76 51.28 -23.61 33.78
C GLU A 76 52.61 -23.04 33.25
N GLN A 77 53.73 -23.35 33.90
CA GLN A 77 55.06 -22.84 33.58
C GLN A 77 56.03 -23.99 33.31
N GLY A 78 56.46 -24.10 32.06
CA GLY A 78 57.49 -25.03 31.64
C GLY A 78 58.88 -24.44 31.83
N LEU A 79 59.75 -25.13 32.57
CA LEU A 79 61.17 -24.81 32.65
C LEU A 79 62.02 -25.95 32.08
N ALA A 80 63.08 -25.63 31.35
CA ALA A 80 64.07 -26.61 30.89
C ALA A 80 65.48 -26.01 30.79
N PHE A 81 66.47 -26.76 31.26
CA PHE A 81 67.88 -26.39 31.22
C PHE A 81 68.60 -27.17 30.13
N PHE A 82 69.45 -26.47 29.38
CA PHE A 82 70.23 -26.98 28.26
C PHE A 82 71.72 -26.77 28.50
N ASP A 83 72.55 -27.68 27.99
CA ASP A 83 74.00 -27.51 27.96
C ASP A 83 74.46 -26.62 26.79
N ARG A 84 75.78 -26.43 26.64
CA ARG A 84 76.39 -25.62 25.57
C ARG A 84 76.08 -26.12 24.15
N VAL A 85 75.70 -27.38 23.99
CA VAL A 85 75.43 -28.01 22.68
C VAL A 85 73.92 -28.04 22.41
N GLY A 86 73.08 -27.59 23.35
CA GLY A 86 71.62 -27.61 23.23
C GLY A 86 70.98 -28.93 23.65
N THR A 87 71.67 -29.78 24.42
CA THR A 87 71.07 -31.01 24.98
C THR A 87 70.32 -30.69 26.26
N VAL A 88 69.11 -31.23 26.42
CA VAL A 88 68.29 -31.06 27.64
C VAL A 88 68.94 -31.78 28.82
N GLN A 89 69.34 -31.03 29.84
CA GLN A 89 69.94 -31.55 31.07
C GLN A 89 68.89 -31.84 32.15
N ALA A 90 67.88 -30.96 32.27
CA ALA A 90 66.75 -31.16 33.15
C ALA A 90 65.53 -30.40 32.60
N ALA A 91 64.35 -31.01 32.64
CA ALA A 91 63.10 -30.37 32.23
C ALA A 91 61.98 -30.68 33.21
N SER A 92 61.13 -29.67 33.44
CA SER A 92 59.87 -29.75 34.17
C SER A 92 58.91 -30.77 33.54
N ALA A 93 57.98 -31.30 34.34
CA ALA A 93 57.05 -32.35 33.90
C ALA A 93 56.18 -31.91 32.69
N SER A 94 55.87 -30.61 32.60
CA SER A 94 55.04 -30.02 31.53
C SER A 94 55.77 -29.85 30.18
N LEU A 95 57.11 -29.98 30.16
CA LEU A 95 57.94 -29.85 28.95
C LEU A 95 58.71 -31.12 28.58
N ARG A 96 58.99 -31.99 29.55
CA ARG A 96 59.73 -33.25 29.33
C ARG A 96 59.18 -34.12 28.18
N PRO A 97 57.86 -34.32 28.00
CA PRO A 97 57.35 -35.13 26.89
C PRO A 97 57.33 -34.39 25.54
N VAL A 98 57.51 -33.06 25.55
CA VAL A 98 57.33 -32.20 24.37
C VAL A 98 58.67 -31.72 23.79
N LEU A 99 59.71 -31.63 24.61
CA LEU A 99 61.05 -31.19 24.22
C LEU A 99 61.89 -32.38 23.69
N THR A 100 61.62 -32.77 22.44
CA THR A 100 62.43 -33.78 21.73
C THR A 100 63.72 -33.21 21.13
N GLN A 101 63.76 -31.90 20.84
CA GLN A 101 64.91 -31.18 20.30
C GLN A 101 65.01 -29.76 20.88
N ALA A 102 66.21 -29.15 20.81
CA ALA A 102 66.43 -27.76 21.17
C ALA A 102 65.53 -26.85 20.33
N GLN A 103 64.79 -25.96 20.99
CA GLN A 103 63.95 -25.00 20.27
C GLN A 103 64.83 -23.95 19.58
N PRO A 104 64.40 -23.38 18.43
CA PRO A 104 65.17 -22.36 17.71
C PRO A 104 65.60 -21.17 18.59
N GLN A 105 64.77 -20.81 19.57
CA GLN A 105 65.04 -19.75 20.55
C GLN A 105 66.22 -20.10 21.46
N VAL A 106 66.37 -21.38 21.83
CA VAL A 106 67.49 -21.89 22.64
C VAL A 106 68.78 -21.86 21.83
N THR A 107 68.74 -22.35 20.60
CA THR A 107 69.91 -22.33 19.70
C THR A 107 70.36 -20.90 19.39
N ALA A 108 69.42 -19.99 19.15
CA ALA A 108 69.71 -18.58 18.91
C ALA A 108 70.28 -17.87 20.16
N ALA A 109 69.78 -18.19 21.36
CA ALA A 109 70.29 -17.63 22.60
C ALA A 109 71.71 -18.13 22.92
N LEU A 110 71.98 -19.42 22.72
CA LEU A 110 73.31 -20.01 22.89
C LEU A 110 74.35 -19.41 21.92
N ALA A 111 73.97 -19.17 20.67
CA ALA A 111 74.86 -18.62 19.65
C ALA A 111 75.10 -17.10 19.81
N GLY A 112 74.04 -16.34 20.13
CA GLY A 112 74.08 -14.88 20.19
C GLY A 112 74.51 -14.28 21.53
N LYS A 113 74.60 -15.08 22.59
CA LYS A 113 74.80 -14.63 23.99
C LYS A 113 73.72 -13.65 24.49
N GLU A 114 72.59 -13.55 23.81
CA GLU A 114 71.48 -12.68 24.17
C GLU A 114 70.20 -13.50 24.36
N PRO A 115 69.28 -13.08 25.23
CA PRO A 115 68.01 -13.76 25.39
C PRO A 115 67.15 -13.67 24.13
N ARG A 116 66.35 -14.72 23.87
CA ARG A 116 65.44 -14.79 22.71
C ARG A 116 64.06 -15.27 23.13
N GLY A 117 63.05 -14.47 22.79
CA GLY A 117 61.64 -14.73 23.06
C GLY A 117 60.81 -14.93 21.79
N GLY A 118 59.71 -15.68 21.87
CA GLY A 118 58.75 -15.81 20.78
C GLY A 118 57.59 -16.75 21.08
N LEU A 119 56.50 -16.61 20.31
CA LEU A 119 55.32 -17.47 20.40
C LEU A 119 55.53 -18.72 19.54
N VAL A 120 55.42 -19.90 20.13
CA VAL A 120 55.68 -21.19 19.48
C VAL A 120 54.56 -22.16 19.81
N ARG A 121 54.24 -23.08 18.89
CA ARG A 121 53.39 -24.23 19.22
C ARG A 121 54.25 -25.36 19.77
N LEU A 122 54.17 -25.59 21.07
CA LEU A 122 54.85 -26.68 21.77
C LEU A 122 53.81 -27.69 22.25
N GLY A 123 53.89 -28.92 21.75
CA GLY A 123 52.98 -30.00 22.16
C GLY A 123 51.53 -29.77 21.73
N GLY A 124 51.33 -29.06 20.61
CA GLY A 124 50.01 -28.71 20.08
C GLY A 124 49.36 -27.47 20.71
N ARG A 125 49.92 -26.92 21.79
CA ARG A 125 49.40 -25.71 22.45
C ARG A 125 50.26 -24.47 22.14
N PRO A 126 49.64 -23.28 22.03
CA PRO A 126 50.39 -22.03 21.89
C PRO A 126 51.08 -21.72 23.23
N ARG A 127 52.41 -21.57 23.21
CA ARG A 127 53.21 -21.17 24.37
C ARG A 127 54.13 -20.01 24.01
N TYR A 128 54.30 -19.08 24.94
CA TYR A 128 55.35 -18.08 24.82
C TYR A 128 56.65 -18.64 25.39
N VAL A 129 57.70 -18.66 24.57
CA VAL A 129 58.97 -19.30 24.87
C VAL A 129 60.03 -18.23 24.97
N TYR A 130 60.73 -18.19 26.10
CA TYR A 130 61.84 -17.28 26.37
C TYR A 130 63.07 -18.08 26.77
N SER A 131 64.17 -17.90 26.04
CA SER A 131 65.44 -18.56 26.33
C SER A 131 66.46 -17.55 26.80
N SER A 132 67.05 -17.76 27.97
CA SER A 132 68.13 -16.96 28.53
C SER A 132 69.45 -17.75 28.54
N PRO A 133 70.55 -17.23 27.96
CA PRO A 133 71.85 -17.89 28.04
C PRO A 133 72.42 -17.76 29.44
N VAL A 134 72.99 -18.85 29.96
CA VAL A 134 73.67 -18.84 31.26
C VAL A 134 75.16 -18.62 31.01
N LEU A 135 75.71 -17.54 31.56
CA LEU A 135 77.08 -17.09 31.35
C LEU A 135 77.93 -17.32 32.60
N ARG A 136 79.18 -17.74 32.40
CA ARG A 136 80.22 -17.74 33.43
C ARG A 136 81.48 -17.14 32.82
N ASP A 137 82.02 -16.09 33.42
CA ASP A 137 83.21 -15.37 32.92
C ASP A 137 83.07 -15.03 31.41
N GLU A 138 81.94 -14.45 31.00
CA GLU A 138 81.59 -14.09 29.61
C GLU A 138 81.48 -15.26 28.61
N ARG A 139 81.49 -16.51 29.09
CA ARG A 139 81.32 -17.72 28.28
C ARG A 139 79.98 -18.38 28.56
N VAL A 140 79.25 -18.73 27.50
CA VAL A 140 77.97 -19.46 27.61
C VAL A 140 78.25 -20.87 28.12
N ILE A 141 77.67 -21.25 29.27
CA ILE A 141 77.76 -22.59 29.87
C ILE A 141 76.50 -23.44 29.62
N GLY A 142 75.41 -22.80 29.22
CA GLY A 142 74.14 -23.45 28.89
C GLY A 142 73.06 -22.42 28.60
N ALA A 143 71.82 -22.87 28.52
CA ALA A 143 70.67 -21.99 28.37
C ALA A 143 69.51 -22.47 29.24
N LEU A 144 68.72 -21.54 29.75
CA LEU A 144 67.44 -21.79 30.40
C LEU A 144 66.31 -21.43 29.44
N LEU A 145 65.37 -22.33 29.28
CA LEU A 145 64.11 -22.13 28.56
C LEU A 145 62.97 -21.99 29.56
N VAL A 146 62.23 -20.89 29.44
CA VAL A 146 60.95 -20.65 30.10
C VAL A 146 59.85 -20.72 29.04
N ALA A 147 58.85 -21.58 29.23
CA ALA A 147 57.69 -21.70 28.37
C ALA A 147 56.42 -21.44 29.18
N LEU A 148 55.75 -20.32 28.91
CA LEU A 148 54.49 -19.94 29.55
C LEU A 148 53.31 -20.29 28.64
N ASP A 149 52.18 -20.68 29.23
CA ASP A 149 50.95 -20.94 28.48
C ASP A 149 50.42 -19.65 27.84
N ALA A 150 50.17 -19.66 26.53
CA ALA A 150 49.62 -18.54 25.78
C ALA A 150 48.16 -18.82 25.31
N GLU A 151 47.57 -19.94 25.72
CA GLU A 151 46.16 -20.28 25.46
C GLU A 151 45.19 -19.19 25.96
N PRO A 152 45.39 -18.56 27.14
CA PRO A 152 44.54 -17.45 27.59
C PRO A 152 44.55 -16.23 26.65
N VAL A 153 45.65 -15.99 25.94
CA VAL A 153 45.76 -14.88 24.98
C VAL A 153 44.91 -15.16 23.74
N VAL A 154 44.96 -16.39 23.23
CA VAL A 154 44.18 -16.82 22.07
C VAL A 154 42.68 -16.86 22.39
N GLU A 155 42.31 -17.32 23.58
CA GLU A 155 40.90 -17.31 24.02
C GLU A 155 40.37 -15.88 24.26
N ALA A 156 41.21 -14.97 24.75
CA ALA A 156 40.85 -13.57 24.96
C ALA A 156 40.54 -12.88 23.62
N GLU A 157 41.36 -13.14 22.58
CA GLU A 157 41.09 -12.63 21.22
C GLU A 157 39.71 -13.07 20.73
N TRP A 158 39.40 -14.36 20.80
CA TRP A 158 38.12 -14.88 20.33
C TRP A 158 36.91 -14.34 21.11
N ARG A 159 37.03 -14.24 22.45
CA ARG A 159 35.98 -13.64 23.29
C ARG A 159 35.72 -12.19 22.93
N LEU A 160 36.77 -11.39 22.74
CA LEU A 160 36.64 -9.98 22.38
C LEU A 160 35.96 -9.81 21.02
N TRP A 161 36.33 -10.62 20.03
CA TRP A 161 35.67 -10.63 18.72
C TRP A 161 34.17 -10.95 18.83
N ARG A 162 33.82 -12.00 19.58
CA ARG A 162 32.43 -12.42 19.75
C ARG A 162 31.58 -11.38 20.47
N ASP A 163 32.07 -10.87 21.61
CA ASP A 163 31.30 -9.95 22.45
C ASP A 163 31.12 -8.59 21.76
N ASN A 164 32.14 -8.11 21.03
CA ASN A 164 32.03 -6.91 20.22
C ASN A 164 31.10 -7.12 19.00
N GLY A 165 31.13 -8.31 18.39
CA GLY A 165 30.21 -8.66 17.30
C GLY A 165 28.73 -8.65 17.72
N ILE A 166 28.42 -9.18 18.91
CA ILE A 166 27.05 -9.16 19.45
C ILE A 166 26.60 -7.73 19.77
N ARG A 167 27.44 -6.94 20.45
CA ARG A 167 27.15 -5.53 20.75
C ARG A 167 26.89 -4.72 19.47
N PHE A 168 27.66 -4.99 18.41
CA PHE A 168 27.48 -4.38 17.10
C PHE A 168 26.11 -4.70 16.50
N LEU A 169 25.72 -5.98 16.47
CA LEU A 169 24.44 -6.40 15.92
C LEU A 169 23.28 -5.68 16.60
N VAL A 170 23.31 -5.59 17.92
CA VAL A 170 22.30 -4.87 18.71
C VAL A 170 22.26 -3.39 18.35
N LEU A 171 23.41 -2.72 18.34
CA LEU A 171 23.48 -1.28 18.03
C LEU A 171 22.99 -0.98 16.61
N ALA A 172 23.34 -1.82 15.64
CA ALA A 172 22.94 -1.65 14.24
C ALA A 172 21.43 -1.81 14.05
N VAL A 173 20.79 -2.76 14.75
CA VAL A 173 19.33 -2.89 14.75
C VAL A 173 18.67 -1.66 15.36
N VAL A 174 19.16 -1.16 16.49
CA VAL A 174 18.60 0.04 17.15
C VAL A 174 18.73 1.28 16.26
N LEU A 175 19.91 1.52 15.69
CA LEU A 175 20.13 2.65 14.78
C LEU A 175 19.26 2.55 13.52
N SER A 176 19.04 1.34 13.00
CA SER A 176 18.16 1.12 11.84
C SER A 176 16.71 1.50 12.15
N VAL A 177 16.22 1.11 13.32
CA VAL A 177 14.85 1.44 13.77
C VAL A 177 14.71 2.95 13.96
N ILE A 178 15.68 3.59 14.61
CA ILE A 178 15.69 5.05 14.83
C ILE A 178 15.73 5.79 13.48
N ALA A 179 16.64 5.42 12.57
CA ALA A 179 16.74 6.02 11.26
C ALA A 179 15.46 5.85 10.43
N PHE A 180 14.84 4.66 10.48
CA PHE A 180 13.56 4.41 9.83
C PHE A 180 12.44 5.30 10.40
N LEU A 181 12.36 5.43 11.73
CA LEU A 181 11.38 6.29 12.38
C LEU A 181 11.58 7.76 11.99
N ILE A 182 12.83 8.26 12.01
CA ILE A 182 13.17 9.63 11.59
C ILE A 182 12.76 9.86 10.13
N VAL A 183 13.14 8.98 9.20
CA VAL A 183 12.75 9.11 7.78
C VAL A 183 11.23 9.09 7.62
N ARG A 184 10.54 8.20 8.35
CA ARG A 184 9.08 8.09 8.29
C ARG A 184 8.40 9.36 8.80
N ILE A 185 8.87 9.92 9.90
CA ILE A 185 8.28 11.11 10.56
C ILE A 185 8.68 12.40 9.82
N SER A 186 9.95 12.59 9.50
CA SER A 186 10.47 13.85 8.95
C SER A 186 10.29 13.99 7.43
N VAL A 187 10.15 12.89 6.69
CA VAL A 187 10.10 12.92 5.21
C VAL A 187 8.80 12.33 4.66
N ILE A 188 8.49 11.07 5.01
CA ILE A 188 7.37 10.35 4.37
C ILE A 188 6.01 10.92 4.80
N GLN A 189 5.81 11.18 6.09
CA GLN A 189 4.54 11.73 6.60
C GLN A 189 4.23 13.13 6.03
N PRO A 190 5.16 14.10 6.01
CA PRO A 190 4.93 15.40 5.38
C PRO A 190 4.61 15.29 3.88
N LEU A 191 5.38 14.50 3.12
CA LEU A 191 5.14 14.31 1.69
C LEU A 191 3.77 13.70 1.40
N THR A 192 3.34 12.72 2.19
CA THR A 192 2.01 12.10 2.02
C THR A 192 0.87 13.01 2.45
N LYS A 193 1.08 13.92 3.41
CA LYS A 193 0.11 14.99 3.74
C LYS A 193 0.00 16.00 2.59
N MET A 194 1.13 16.45 2.05
CA MET A 194 1.15 17.37 0.89
C MET A 194 0.49 16.74 -0.34
N ALA A 195 0.78 15.48 -0.65
CA ALA A 195 0.17 14.77 -1.79
C ALA A 195 -1.35 14.58 -1.65
N ARG A 196 -1.84 14.31 -0.43
CA ARG A 196 -3.29 14.25 -0.16
C ARG A 196 -3.94 15.62 -0.29
N TRP A 197 -3.27 16.66 0.17
CA TRP A 197 -3.77 18.03 0.09
C TRP A 197 -3.82 18.56 -1.35
N THR A 198 -2.81 18.29 -2.19
CA THR A 198 -2.87 18.63 -3.63
C THR A 198 -3.99 17.88 -4.35
N LYS A 199 -4.25 16.61 -3.98
CA LYS A 199 -5.38 15.83 -4.50
C LYS A 199 -6.73 16.40 -4.04
N ALA A 200 -6.83 16.89 -2.81
CA ALA A 200 -8.04 17.55 -2.29
C ALA A 200 -8.32 18.89 -2.99
N LEU A 201 -7.28 19.70 -3.23
CA LEU A 201 -7.37 20.94 -4.00
C LEU A 201 -7.84 20.69 -5.45
N ARG A 202 -7.32 19.64 -6.12
CA ARG A 202 -7.77 19.26 -7.47
C ARG A 202 -9.25 18.83 -7.50
N ARG A 203 -9.76 18.28 -6.39
CA ARG A 203 -11.18 17.87 -6.24
C ARG A 203 -12.11 19.00 -5.80
N GLY A 204 -11.61 20.22 -5.60
CA GLY A 204 -12.43 21.38 -5.27
C GLY A 204 -12.92 21.45 -3.82
N MET A 205 -12.32 20.69 -2.90
CA MET A 205 -12.63 20.83 -1.47
C MET A 205 -11.86 22.01 -0.87
N GLY A 206 -12.52 22.82 -0.04
CA GLY A 206 -11.89 23.93 0.70
C GLY A 206 -10.76 23.41 1.61
N PRO A 207 -9.58 24.05 1.63
CA PRO A 207 -8.40 23.44 2.22
C PRO A 207 -8.45 23.47 3.75
N PRO A 208 -8.25 22.34 4.46
CA PRO A 208 -7.88 22.40 5.87
C PRO A 208 -6.48 23.02 6.02
N PRO A 209 -6.17 23.68 7.16
CA PRO A 209 -4.85 24.23 7.41
C PRO A 209 -3.81 23.10 7.45
N LEU A 210 -2.74 23.25 6.65
CA LEU A 210 -1.60 22.35 6.67
C LEU A 210 -0.79 22.62 7.94
N ASP A 211 -1.01 21.79 8.96
CA ASP A 211 -0.16 21.77 10.15
C ASP A 211 1.09 20.91 9.85
N ILE A 212 2.18 21.60 9.51
CA ILE A 212 3.47 21.00 9.16
C ILE A 212 4.34 21.08 10.41
N ALA A 213 4.69 19.91 10.95
CA ALA A 213 5.39 19.77 12.22
C ALA A 213 6.83 20.34 12.21
N ASP A 214 7.44 20.60 11.05
CA ASP A 214 8.79 21.18 10.95
C ASP A 214 8.82 22.35 9.94
N PRO A 215 8.74 23.60 10.44
CA PRO A 215 8.67 24.80 9.60
C PRO A 215 10.00 25.13 8.89
N SER A 216 11.11 24.47 9.22
CA SER A 216 12.45 24.82 8.70
C SER A 216 12.74 24.30 7.28
N ILE A 217 12.27 23.09 6.95
CA ILE A 217 12.60 22.41 5.67
C ILE A 217 11.50 22.64 4.62
N PHE A 218 10.23 22.57 5.02
CA PHE A 218 9.09 22.65 4.11
C PHE A 218 8.30 23.96 4.21
N GLY A 219 8.65 24.85 5.14
CA GLY A 219 7.96 26.13 5.37
C GLY A 219 7.84 27.02 4.13
N PRO A 220 8.93 27.28 3.36
CA PRO A 220 8.87 28.13 2.18
C PRO A 220 7.94 27.59 1.09
N VAL A 221 8.00 26.28 0.82
CA VAL A 221 7.16 25.60 -0.16
C VAL A 221 5.70 25.59 0.31
N ALA A 222 5.46 25.31 1.59
CA ALA A 222 4.12 25.36 2.15
C ALA A 222 3.50 26.76 2.08
N HIS A 223 4.31 27.80 2.30
CA HIS A 223 3.88 29.18 2.22
C HIS A 223 3.46 29.55 0.78
N GLU A 224 4.33 29.32 -0.21
CA GLU A 224 4.00 29.62 -1.62
C GLU A 224 2.77 28.84 -2.11
N VAL A 225 2.70 27.54 -1.79
CA VAL A 225 1.56 26.73 -2.23
C VAL A 225 0.28 27.14 -1.48
N SER A 226 0.36 27.63 -0.24
CA SER A 226 -0.80 28.20 0.47
C SER A 226 -1.30 29.51 -0.15
N VAL A 227 -0.38 30.36 -0.64
CA VAL A 227 -0.72 31.60 -1.34
C VAL A 227 -1.40 31.28 -2.67
N MET A 228 -0.88 30.28 -3.40
CA MET A 228 -1.49 29.79 -4.64
C MET A 228 -2.85 29.14 -4.40
N ALA A 229 -3.03 28.40 -3.30
CA ALA A 229 -4.33 27.82 -2.94
C ALA A 229 -5.35 28.91 -2.59
N LYS A 230 -4.96 29.94 -1.84
CA LYS A 230 -5.84 31.08 -1.52
C LYS A 230 -6.19 31.90 -2.76
N SER A 231 -5.25 32.13 -3.69
CA SER A 231 -5.53 32.83 -4.94
C SER A 231 -6.45 32.02 -5.85
N LEU A 232 -6.24 30.71 -5.98
CA LEU A 232 -7.09 29.80 -6.74
C LEU A 232 -8.50 29.73 -6.14
N HIS A 233 -8.63 29.66 -4.82
CA HIS A 233 -9.94 29.60 -4.16
C HIS A 233 -10.73 30.90 -4.30
N ARG A 234 -10.05 32.06 -4.23
CA ARG A 234 -10.67 33.36 -4.50
C ARG A 234 -11.06 33.51 -5.96
N ALA A 235 -10.20 33.10 -6.90
CA ALA A 235 -10.52 33.10 -8.32
C ALA A 235 -11.72 32.18 -8.64
N ARG A 236 -11.82 31.03 -7.97
CA ARG A 236 -12.93 30.08 -8.14
C ARG A 236 -14.24 30.59 -7.54
N ALA A 237 -14.20 31.19 -6.35
CA ALA A 237 -15.37 31.81 -5.73
C ALA A 237 -15.90 32.98 -6.57
N ALA A 238 -15.00 33.83 -7.09
CA ALA A 238 -15.37 34.90 -8.01
C ALA A 238 -15.93 34.36 -9.34
N ALA A 239 -15.36 33.28 -9.88
CA ALA A 239 -15.88 32.61 -11.07
C ALA A 239 -17.23 31.91 -10.84
N GLU A 240 -17.48 31.37 -9.63
CA GLU A 240 -18.76 30.78 -9.25
C GLU A 240 -19.86 31.84 -9.09
N GLU A 241 -19.54 32.99 -8.51
CA GLU A 241 -20.45 34.14 -8.41
C GLU A 241 -20.77 34.73 -9.80
N GLU A 242 -19.76 34.85 -10.67
CA GLU A 242 -19.95 35.27 -12.07
C GLU A 242 -20.74 34.22 -12.89
N ALA A 243 -20.52 32.92 -12.65
CA ALA A 243 -21.27 31.84 -13.29
C ALA A 243 -22.73 31.75 -12.81
N ALA A 244 -23.00 32.01 -11.53
CA ALA A 244 -24.33 32.12 -10.97
C ALA A 244 -25.12 33.29 -11.59
N LEU A 245 -24.46 34.41 -11.86
CA LEU A 245 -25.05 35.55 -12.57
C LEU A 245 -25.29 35.25 -14.06
N ARG A 246 -24.40 34.48 -14.72
CA ARG A 246 -24.60 34.01 -16.11
C ARG A 246 -25.70 32.96 -16.26
N LEU A 247 -26.02 32.21 -15.21
CA LEU A 247 -27.11 31.22 -15.20
C LEU A 247 -28.50 31.83 -15.41
N VAL A 248 -28.68 33.11 -15.06
CA VAL A 248 -29.94 33.87 -15.21
C VAL A 248 -30.14 34.39 -16.66
N GLY A 249 -29.10 34.42 -17.49
CA GLY A 249 -29.19 34.87 -18.89
C GLY A 249 -29.51 33.76 -19.90
N GLU A 250 -30.19 34.12 -21.00
CA GLU A 250 -30.56 33.30 -22.17
C GLU A 250 -29.36 32.76 -22.99
N ALA A 251 -28.24 32.39 -22.36
CA ALA A 251 -27.13 31.76 -23.04
C ALA A 251 -27.33 30.23 -23.17
N LEU A 252 -26.71 29.63 -24.19
CA LEU A 252 -26.71 28.18 -24.46
C LEU A 252 -26.27 27.36 -23.21
N TRP A 253 -26.89 26.19 -23.02
CA TRP A 253 -26.50 25.25 -21.96
C TRP A 253 -25.17 24.57 -22.29
N THR A 254 -24.21 24.61 -21.37
CA THR A 254 -22.96 23.81 -21.41
C THR A 254 -22.98 22.73 -20.33
N GLU A 255 -22.13 21.71 -20.44
CA GLU A 255 -22.01 20.63 -19.46
C GLU A 255 -21.69 21.17 -18.05
N GLU A 256 -20.74 22.11 -17.95
CA GLU A 256 -20.36 22.74 -16.68
C GLU A 256 -21.52 23.54 -16.06
N ARG A 257 -22.28 24.26 -16.90
CA ARG A 257 -23.41 25.07 -16.44
C ARG A 257 -24.56 24.19 -15.95
N LEU A 258 -24.85 23.10 -16.65
CA LEU A 258 -25.82 22.10 -16.23
C LEU A 258 -25.40 21.47 -14.90
N LYS A 259 -24.13 21.11 -14.75
CA LYS A 259 -23.58 20.53 -13.53
C LYS A 259 -23.70 21.46 -12.33
N GLN A 260 -23.35 22.74 -12.50
CA GLN A 260 -23.50 23.75 -11.45
C GLN A 260 -24.98 23.98 -11.11
N PHE A 261 -25.85 24.09 -12.11
CA PHE A 261 -27.28 24.26 -11.89
C PHE A 261 -27.90 23.07 -11.15
N ALA A 262 -27.59 21.85 -11.59
CA ALA A 262 -28.04 20.63 -10.93
C ALA A 262 -27.54 20.56 -9.49
N LYS A 263 -26.25 20.84 -9.24
CA LYS A 263 -25.70 20.86 -7.87
C LYS A 263 -26.37 21.92 -6.98
N LEU A 264 -26.66 23.10 -7.51
CA LEU A 264 -27.35 24.17 -6.78
C LEU A 264 -28.81 23.84 -6.45
N ARG A 265 -29.51 23.12 -7.34
CA ARG A 265 -30.94 22.81 -7.17
C ARG A 265 -31.23 21.48 -6.49
N LEU A 266 -30.41 20.47 -6.74
CA LEU A 266 -30.60 19.08 -6.32
C LEU A 266 -29.62 18.67 -5.19
N GLY A 267 -28.67 19.54 -4.85
CA GLY A 267 -27.62 19.24 -3.88
C GLY A 267 -26.62 18.21 -4.40
N GLU A 268 -26.07 17.40 -3.50
CA GLU A 268 -25.21 16.26 -3.86
C GLU A 268 -26.01 14.94 -3.96
N SER A 269 -27.34 15.02 -4.05
CA SER A 269 -28.21 13.84 -4.15
C SER A 269 -28.00 13.13 -5.49
N PRO A 270 -27.76 11.80 -5.51
CA PRO A 270 -27.59 11.07 -6.75
C PRO A 270 -28.91 11.01 -7.54
N LEU A 271 -28.79 11.14 -8.86
CA LEU A 271 -29.91 11.01 -9.79
C LEU A 271 -30.07 9.56 -10.25
N PHE A 272 -31.30 9.04 -10.19
CA PHE A 272 -31.65 7.72 -10.68
C PHE A 272 -32.48 7.86 -11.96
N VAL A 273 -31.89 7.60 -13.13
CA VAL A 273 -32.62 7.62 -14.39
C VAL A 273 -33.05 6.22 -14.75
N VAL A 274 -34.28 6.05 -15.23
CA VAL A 274 -34.81 4.76 -15.70
C VAL A 274 -35.26 4.90 -17.14
N SER A 275 -34.73 4.10 -18.06
CA SER A 275 -35.17 4.07 -19.46
C SER A 275 -35.09 2.67 -20.05
N ASN A 276 -35.89 2.38 -21.09
CA ASN A 276 -35.90 1.04 -21.67
C ASN A 276 -34.56 0.77 -22.36
N ARG A 277 -34.09 1.72 -23.16
CA ARG A 277 -32.79 1.64 -23.84
C ARG A 277 -31.67 2.07 -22.92
N GLU A 278 -30.59 1.30 -22.89
CA GLU A 278 -29.34 1.64 -22.22
C GLU A 278 -28.49 2.60 -23.08
N PRO A 279 -27.58 3.38 -22.46
CA PRO A 279 -26.70 4.29 -23.20
C PRO A 279 -25.56 3.59 -23.96
N LEU A 280 -25.20 2.37 -23.55
CA LEU A 280 -24.11 1.58 -24.15
C LEU A 280 -24.40 0.09 -23.99
N SER A 281 -24.54 -0.62 -25.11
CA SER A 281 -24.65 -2.08 -25.18
C SER A 281 -23.30 -2.70 -25.58
N HIS A 282 -23.06 -3.97 -25.24
CA HIS A 282 -21.86 -4.72 -25.61
C HIS A 282 -22.22 -5.92 -26.46
N VAL A 283 -21.57 -6.04 -27.62
CA VAL A 283 -21.83 -7.11 -28.58
C VAL A 283 -20.58 -7.89 -28.91
N TRP A 284 -20.73 -9.19 -29.13
CA TRP A 284 -19.68 -10.05 -29.66
C TRP A 284 -19.46 -9.79 -31.14
N LYS A 285 -18.26 -9.34 -31.51
CA LYS A 285 -17.84 -9.15 -32.91
C LYS A 285 -16.47 -9.77 -33.13
N ALA A 286 -16.40 -10.75 -34.03
CA ALA A 286 -15.14 -11.41 -34.43
C ALA A 286 -14.28 -11.88 -33.23
N GLY A 287 -14.92 -12.40 -32.18
CA GLY A 287 -14.22 -12.91 -30.98
C GLY A 287 -13.74 -11.83 -29.99
N ARG A 288 -14.13 -10.57 -30.16
CA ARG A 288 -13.93 -9.49 -29.19
C ARG A 288 -15.26 -8.84 -28.81
N ILE A 289 -15.32 -8.30 -27.60
CA ILE A 289 -16.46 -7.52 -27.13
C ILE A 289 -16.27 -6.07 -27.61
N GLU A 290 -17.27 -5.54 -28.31
CA GLU A 290 -17.30 -4.14 -28.74
C GLU A 290 -18.48 -3.40 -28.12
N GLY A 291 -18.23 -2.19 -27.61
CA GLY A 291 -19.28 -1.29 -27.16
C GLY A 291 -20.02 -0.66 -28.35
N GLN A 292 -21.33 -0.79 -28.38
CA GLN A 292 -22.22 -0.19 -29.36
C GLN A 292 -23.19 0.78 -28.69
N ARG A 293 -23.18 2.04 -29.14
CA ARG A 293 -24.13 3.08 -28.71
C ARG A 293 -25.43 2.93 -29.52
N PRO A 294 -26.58 2.67 -28.87
CA PRO A 294 -27.85 2.59 -29.58
C PRO A 294 -28.25 3.95 -30.16
N ALA A 295 -28.88 3.95 -31.34
CA ALA A 295 -29.45 5.17 -31.91
C ALA A 295 -30.73 5.55 -31.16
N SER A 296 -30.61 6.38 -30.13
CA SER A 296 -31.74 6.83 -29.30
C SER A 296 -31.62 8.31 -28.96
N GLY A 297 -32.63 9.11 -29.33
CA GLY A 297 -32.69 10.53 -28.99
C GLY A 297 -32.72 10.79 -27.48
N LEU A 298 -33.38 9.91 -26.72
CA LEU A 298 -33.41 9.94 -25.26
C LEU A 298 -32.00 9.78 -24.68
N VAL A 299 -31.23 8.79 -25.17
CA VAL A 299 -29.86 8.55 -24.69
C VAL A 299 -29.00 9.78 -24.93
N THR A 300 -29.07 10.36 -26.14
CA THR A 300 -28.33 11.57 -26.50
C THR A 300 -28.68 12.76 -25.60
N ALA A 301 -29.96 12.91 -25.23
CA ALA A 301 -30.40 14.01 -24.37
C ALA A 301 -30.00 13.80 -22.89
N MET A 302 -30.00 12.55 -22.41
CA MET A 302 -29.85 12.24 -20.98
C MET A 302 -28.42 11.93 -20.57
N GLU A 303 -27.55 11.46 -21.47
CA GLU A 303 -26.14 11.18 -21.16
C GLU A 303 -25.38 12.41 -20.61
N PRO A 304 -25.51 13.62 -21.18
CA PRO A 304 -24.88 14.82 -20.60
C PRO A 304 -25.38 15.12 -19.18
N VAL A 305 -26.68 14.91 -18.92
CA VAL A 305 -27.27 15.10 -17.59
C VAL A 305 -26.68 14.10 -16.59
N MET A 306 -26.56 12.82 -16.98
CA MET A 306 -25.96 11.78 -16.13
C MET A 306 -24.48 12.02 -15.86
N ARG A 307 -23.71 12.50 -16.85
CA ARG A 307 -22.30 12.88 -16.64
C ARG A 307 -22.15 14.06 -15.68
N ALA A 308 -23.08 15.01 -15.74
CA ALA A 308 -23.08 16.18 -14.88
C ALA A 308 -23.50 15.85 -13.44
N CYS A 309 -24.61 15.14 -13.27
CA CYS A 309 -25.23 14.85 -11.97
C CYS A 309 -24.66 13.61 -11.28
N GLY A 310 -24.05 12.68 -12.03
CA GLY A 310 -23.71 11.36 -11.53
C GLY A 310 -24.96 10.52 -11.19
N GLY A 311 -24.77 9.48 -10.39
CA GLY A 311 -25.84 8.59 -9.94
C GLY A 311 -25.94 7.31 -10.76
N VAL A 312 -27.17 6.80 -10.94
CA VAL A 312 -27.41 5.48 -11.53
C VAL A 312 -28.40 5.58 -12.69
N TRP A 313 -28.05 4.98 -13.83
CA TRP A 313 -28.93 4.80 -14.96
C TRP A 313 -29.38 3.35 -15.02
N VAL A 314 -30.64 3.08 -14.72
CA VAL A 314 -31.26 1.75 -14.81
C VAL A 314 -31.84 1.54 -16.20
N ALA A 315 -31.43 0.48 -16.91
CA ALA A 315 -31.90 0.20 -18.26
C ALA A 315 -31.94 -1.30 -18.60
N GLN A 316 -32.70 -1.67 -19.65
CA GLN A 316 -32.70 -3.05 -20.17
C GLN A 316 -31.34 -3.36 -20.78
N ALA A 317 -30.77 -4.52 -20.44
CA ALA A 317 -29.63 -5.05 -21.18
C ALA A 317 -30.06 -5.53 -22.57
N SER A 318 -29.35 -5.09 -23.61
CA SER A 318 -29.69 -5.40 -25.00
C SER A 318 -28.59 -6.11 -25.78
N GLY A 319 -27.35 -6.08 -25.28
CA GLY A 319 -26.20 -6.72 -25.89
C GLY A 319 -26.00 -8.17 -25.44
N ASP A 320 -25.53 -9.02 -26.36
CA ASP A 320 -25.23 -10.43 -26.08
C ASP A 320 -23.96 -10.64 -25.22
N ALA A 321 -23.11 -9.62 -25.11
CA ALA A 321 -21.92 -9.60 -24.27
C ALA A 321 -22.09 -8.75 -22.98
N ASP A 322 -23.27 -8.18 -22.73
CA ASP A 322 -23.47 -7.27 -21.60
C ASP A 322 -23.23 -7.92 -20.25
N ARG A 323 -23.54 -9.22 -20.11
CA ARG A 323 -23.36 -9.97 -18.85
C ARG A 323 -21.91 -10.07 -18.44
N GLU A 324 -21.01 -10.19 -19.41
CA GLU A 324 -19.57 -10.33 -19.17
C GLU A 324 -18.93 -9.00 -18.74
N MET A 325 -19.60 -7.91 -19.08
CA MET A 325 -19.13 -6.55 -18.81
C MET A 325 -19.80 -5.92 -17.59
N SER A 326 -20.69 -6.64 -16.92
CA SER A 326 -21.41 -6.20 -15.72
C SER A 326 -20.98 -6.99 -14.49
N ASP A 327 -21.11 -6.39 -13.30
CA ASP A 327 -20.92 -7.12 -12.04
C ASP A 327 -22.09 -8.09 -11.75
N GLU A 328 -22.01 -8.79 -10.60
CA GLU A 328 -23.03 -9.76 -10.17
C GLU A 328 -24.44 -9.16 -10.04
N HIS A 329 -24.53 -7.87 -9.75
CA HIS A 329 -25.80 -7.18 -9.67
C HIS A 329 -26.26 -6.80 -11.07
N GLY A 330 -25.35 -6.44 -11.99
CA GLY A 330 -25.66 -5.93 -13.33
C GLY A 330 -25.13 -4.50 -13.52
N ARG A 331 -24.22 -4.04 -12.66
CA ARG A 331 -23.68 -2.68 -12.67
C ARG A 331 -22.44 -2.58 -13.57
N MET A 332 -22.26 -1.42 -14.18
CA MET A 332 -21.09 -1.03 -14.95
C MET A 332 -20.83 0.47 -14.76
N ALA A 333 -19.59 0.86 -14.54
CA ALA A 333 -19.19 2.27 -14.50
C ALA A 333 -19.08 2.86 -15.93
N LEU A 334 -19.64 4.06 -16.15
CA LEU A 334 -19.59 4.77 -17.43
C LEU A 334 -19.17 6.24 -17.26
N PRO A 335 -18.39 6.80 -18.23
CA PRO A 335 -17.60 6.09 -19.24
C PRO A 335 -16.56 5.12 -18.63
N GLN A 336 -16.09 4.13 -19.38
CA GLN A 336 -15.18 3.08 -18.85
C GLN A 336 -13.81 3.63 -18.42
N ASP A 337 -13.28 4.63 -19.13
CA ASP A 337 -11.96 5.21 -18.86
C ASP A 337 -11.95 6.20 -17.68
N ASP A 338 -13.06 6.93 -17.49
CA ASP A 338 -13.26 7.90 -16.41
C ASP A 338 -14.70 7.81 -15.88
N PRO A 339 -14.99 6.92 -14.92
CA PRO A 339 -16.33 6.68 -14.41
C PRO A 339 -16.99 7.92 -13.81
N LEU A 340 -18.13 8.34 -14.38
CA LEU A 340 -18.93 9.48 -13.91
C LEU A 340 -20.29 9.07 -13.33
N PHE A 341 -20.89 7.99 -13.84
CA PHE A 341 -22.14 7.43 -13.34
C PHE A 341 -22.13 5.90 -13.49
N THR A 342 -23.11 5.24 -12.88
CA THR A 342 -23.26 3.78 -12.94
C THR A 342 -24.42 3.41 -13.85
N LEU A 343 -24.21 2.52 -14.82
CA LEU A 343 -25.26 1.83 -15.55
C LEU A 343 -25.66 0.58 -14.77
N ARG A 344 -26.96 0.44 -14.46
CA ARG A 344 -27.57 -0.74 -13.84
C ARG A 344 -28.43 -1.45 -14.88
N ARG A 345 -27.98 -2.61 -15.34
CA ARG A 345 -28.70 -3.43 -16.30
C ARG A 345 -29.78 -4.29 -15.63
N VAL A 346 -30.94 -4.35 -16.27
CA VAL A 346 -32.03 -5.26 -15.95
C VAL A 346 -32.11 -6.32 -17.04
N TRP A 347 -32.06 -7.58 -16.63
CA TRP A 347 -32.08 -8.73 -17.54
C TRP A 347 -33.52 -9.18 -17.77
N LEU A 348 -33.91 -9.22 -19.05
CA LEU A 348 -35.20 -9.75 -19.48
C LEU A 348 -35.00 -11.10 -20.18
N SER A 349 -35.95 -12.02 -19.99
CA SER A 349 -36.04 -13.21 -20.85
C SER A 349 -36.55 -12.83 -22.24
N LYS A 350 -36.42 -13.74 -23.21
CA LYS A 350 -36.95 -13.50 -24.57
C LYS A 350 -38.46 -13.37 -24.57
N GLU A 351 -39.14 -14.11 -23.71
CA GLU A 351 -40.59 -14.06 -23.53
C GLU A 351 -41.01 -12.72 -22.92
N GLU A 352 -40.26 -12.24 -21.91
CA GLU A 352 -40.50 -10.91 -21.34
C GLU A 352 -40.26 -9.80 -22.37
N GLU A 353 -39.16 -9.84 -23.11
CA GLU A 353 -38.91 -8.87 -24.18
C GLU A 353 -40.00 -8.91 -25.26
N SER A 354 -40.43 -10.11 -25.66
CA SER A 354 -41.51 -10.28 -26.63
C SER A 354 -42.84 -9.73 -26.11
N GLY A 355 -43.25 -10.06 -24.88
CA GLY A 355 -44.55 -9.66 -24.35
C GLY A 355 -44.61 -8.21 -23.89
N TYR A 356 -43.58 -7.72 -23.19
CA TYR A 356 -43.54 -6.34 -22.68
C TYR A 356 -43.13 -5.35 -23.77
N TYR A 357 -42.00 -5.58 -24.46
CA TYR A 357 -41.44 -4.58 -25.37
C TYR A 357 -42.11 -4.66 -26.74
N LEU A 358 -42.11 -5.83 -27.39
CA LEU A 358 -42.72 -5.95 -28.72
C LEU A 358 -44.25 -5.91 -28.63
N GLY A 359 -44.86 -6.68 -27.73
CA GLY A 359 -46.31 -6.79 -27.54
C GLY A 359 -46.93 -5.53 -26.93
N PHE A 360 -46.99 -5.46 -25.60
CA PHE A 360 -47.76 -4.42 -24.91
C PHE A 360 -47.30 -3.00 -25.25
N ALA A 361 -45.98 -2.75 -25.22
CA ALA A 361 -45.44 -1.43 -25.48
C ALA A 361 -45.56 -1.04 -26.97
N ASN A 362 -45.02 -1.83 -27.90
CA ASN A 362 -44.93 -1.43 -29.32
C ASN A 362 -46.13 -1.84 -30.20
N GLU A 363 -46.83 -2.93 -29.90
CA GLU A 363 -48.07 -3.32 -30.62
C GLU A 363 -49.35 -2.79 -29.93
N GLY A 364 -49.29 -2.47 -28.64
CA GLY A 364 -50.40 -1.92 -27.86
C GLY A 364 -50.32 -0.40 -27.68
N LEU A 365 -49.48 0.06 -26.75
CA LEU A 365 -49.41 1.47 -26.35
C LEU A 365 -48.95 2.40 -27.46
N TRP A 366 -47.90 2.03 -28.20
CA TRP A 366 -47.35 2.87 -29.25
C TRP A 366 -48.39 3.26 -30.32
N PRO A 367 -49.11 2.32 -30.97
CA PRO A 367 -50.13 2.67 -31.94
C PRO A 367 -51.34 3.38 -31.32
N LEU A 368 -51.70 3.03 -30.08
CA LEU A 368 -52.77 3.70 -29.33
C LEU A 368 -52.47 5.19 -29.18
N CYS A 369 -51.28 5.51 -28.68
CA CYS A 369 -50.87 6.87 -28.37
C CYS A 369 -50.60 7.73 -29.60
N HIS A 370 -50.13 7.12 -30.69
CA HIS A 370 -49.91 7.82 -31.96
C HIS A 370 -51.16 7.93 -32.83
N ILE A 371 -52.27 7.26 -32.47
CA ILE A 371 -53.51 7.24 -33.24
C ILE A 371 -53.23 6.84 -34.70
N VAL A 372 -52.39 5.81 -34.90
CA VAL A 372 -52.05 5.32 -36.24
C VAL A 372 -53.16 4.45 -36.82
N HIS A 373 -53.12 4.21 -38.13
CA HIS A 373 -54.11 3.36 -38.80
C HIS A 373 -54.05 1.88 -38.40
N THR A 374 -52.93 1.42 -37.86
CA THR A 374 -52.79 0.05 -37.34
C THR A 374 -53.51 -0.08 -36.00
N ARG A 375 -54.40 -1.07 -35.89
CA ARG A 375 -55.15 -1.33 -34.67
C ARG A 375 -54.22 -1.75 -33.51
N PRO A 376 -54.30 -1.09 -32.34
CA PRO A 376 -53.61 -1.53 -31.12
C PRO A 376 -54.00 -2.96 -30.74
N GLN A 377 -53.02 -3.76 -30.34
CA GLN A 377 -53.22 -5.13 -29.86
C GLN A 377 -53.02 -5.20 -28.35
N PHE A 378 -54.03 -5.72 -27.65
CA PHE A 378 -54.03 -5.84 -26.20
C PHE A 378 -54.29 -7.30 -25.81
N ARG A 379 -53.21 -8.01 -25.47
CA ARG A 379 -53.24 -9.41 -25.07
C ARG A 379 -53.01 -9.51 -23.56
N PRO A 380 -53.80 -10.30 -22.80
CA PRO A 380 -53.61 -10.46 -21.35
C PRO A 380 -52.22 -10.96 -20.96
N GLU A 381 -51.62 -11.82 -21.76
CA GLU A 381 -50.26 -12.33 -21.59
C GLU A 381 -49.20 -11.22 -21.70
N ASP A 382 -49.33 -10.33 -22.67
CA ASP A 382 -48.43 -9.19 -22.87
C ASP A 382 -48.54 -8.20 -21.70
N TRP A 383 -49.77 -7.98 -21.20
CA TRP A 383 -50.00 -7.18 -20.00
C TRP A 383 -49.33 -7.78 -18.76
N ALA A 384 -49.41 -9.10 -18.58
CA ALA A 384 -48.75 -9.78 -17.48
C ALA A 384 -47.22 -9.58 -17.54
N HIS A 385 -46.62 -9.69 -18.73
CA HIS A 385 -45.21 -9.36 -18.94
C HIS A 385 -44.91 -7.89 -18.69
N TYR A 386 -45.77 -6.97 -19.14
CA TYR A 386 -45.58 -5.53 -18.93
C TYR A 386 -45.53 -5.16 -17.45
N ARG A 387 -46.45 -5.72 -16.66
CA ARG A 387 -46.44 -5.62 -15.20
C ARG A 387 -45.18 -6.21 -14.58
N ALA A 388 -44.84 -7.45 -14.93
CA ALA A 388 -43.69 -8.15 -14.35
C ALA A 388 -42.37 -7.41 -14.63
N VAL A 389 -42.21 -6.85 -15.83
CA VAL A 389 -41.04 -6.05 -16.19
C VAL A 389 -41.02 -4.73 -15.41
N ASN A 390 -42.14 -4.03 -15.29
CA ASN A 390 -42.22 -2.82 -14.45
C ASN A 390 -41.87 -3.13 -12.98
N GLU A 391 -42.31 -4.27 -12.43
CA GLU A 391 -41.97 -4.73 -11.09
C GLU A 391 -40.47 -5.05 -10.95
N LYS A 392 -39.84 -5.67 -11.96
CA LYS A 392 -38.38 -5.90 -11.99
C LYS A 392 -37.58 -4.60 -12.00
N PHE A 393 -37.99 -3.62 -12.81
CA PHE A 393 -37.36 -2.31 -12.84
C PHE A 393 -37.56 -1.56 -11.51
N ALA A 394 -38.74 -1.65 -10.90
CA ALA A 394 -38.98 -1.09 -9.56
C ALA A 394 -38.03 -1.69 -8.53
N ALA A 395 -37.87 -3.02 -8.52
CA ALA A 395 -36.94 -3.70 -7.61
C ALA A 395 -35.49 -3.22 -7.81
N ALA A 396 -35.03 -3.12 -9.05
CA ALA A 396 -33.68 -2.63 -9.34
C ALA A 396 -33.48 -1.17 -8.86
N VAL A 397 -34.43 -0.28 -9.12
CA VAL A 397 -34.35 1.13 -8.68
C VAL A 397 -34.34 1.22 -7.16
N LEU A 398 -35.20 0.47 -6.48
CA LEU A 398 -35.30 0.46 -5.02
C LEU A 398 -34.03 -0.09 -4.37
N GLU A 399 -33.38 -1.09 -4.97
CA GLU A 399 -32.09 -1.61 -4.54
C GLU A 399 -31.00 -0.53 -4.60
N GLU A 400 -30.86 0.15 -5.74
CA GLU A 400 -29.84 1.19 -5.92
C GLU A 400 -30.10 2.43 -5.05
N ALA A 401 -31.37 2.74 -4.79
CA ALA A 401 -31.78 3.89 -3.99
C ALA A 401 -31.93 3.60 -2.48
N ALA A 402 -31.61 2.38 -2.03
CA ALA A 402 -31.88 1.93 -0.66
C ALA A 402 -31.24 2.82 0.42
N ASN A 403 -30.03 3.32 0.16
CA ASN A 403 -29.24 4.13 1.11
C ASN A 403 -29.31 5.64 0.84
N VAL A 404 -30.24 6.09 -0.02
CA VAL A 404 -30.40 7.50 -0.37
C VAL A 404 -31.68 8.01 0.26
N GLU A 405 -31.57 9.10 1.03
CA GLU A 405 -32.73 9.80 1.58
C GLU A 405 -33.43 10.59 0.46
N SER A 406 -34.76 10.47 0.36
CA SER A 406 -35.58 11.17 -0.64
C SER A 406 -35.01 11.11 -2.07
N PRO A 407 -34.76 9.90 -2.64
CA PRO A 407 -34.05 9.72 -3.89
C PRO A 407 -34.76 10.40 -5.05
N LEU A 408 -33.97 11.00 -5.95
CA LEU A 408 -34.47 11.66 -7.17
C LEU A 408 -34.53 10.63 -8.30
N ILE A 409 -35.74 10.23 -8.67
CA ILE A 409 -35.97 9.19 -9.66
C ILE A 409 -36.64 9.81 -10.88
N LEU A 410 -35.99 9.69 -12.04
CA LEU A 410 -36.46 10.22 -13.30
C LEU A 410 -36.71 9.07 -14.29
N ILE A 411 -37.98 8.73 -14.43
CA ILE A 411 -38.48 7.64 -15.27
C ILE A 411 -38.76 8.18 -16.67
N GLN A 412 -38.32 7.43 -17.66
CA GLN A 412 -38.43 7.83 -19.05
C GLN A 412 -39.33 6.88 -19.83
N ASP A 413 -40.35 7.49 -20.42
CA ASP A 413 -41.14 6.97 -21.53
C ASP A 413 -42.22 5.92 -21.20
N TYR A 414 -43.06 5.64 -22.20
CA TYR A 414 -44.30 4.85 -22.09
C TYR A 414 -44.11 3.38 -21.68
N HIS A 415 -42.88 2.89 -21.69
CA HIS A 415 -42.52 1.56 -21.23
C HIS A 415 -42.76 1.38 -19.72
N PHE A 416 -42.77 2.46 -18.95
CA PHE A 416 -42.78 2.41 -17.49
C PHE A 416 -43.95 3.15 -16.85
N ALA A 417 -45.15 3.04 -17.44
CA ALA A 417 -46.33 3.72 -16.91
C ALA A 417 -46.66 3.27 -15.47
N LEU A 418 -46.35 2.03 -15.08
CA LEU A 418 -46.66 1.50 -13.74
C LEU A 418 -45.58 1.77 -12.70
N LEU A 419 -44.36 2.08 -13.16
CA LEU A 419 -43.18 2.20 -12.33
C LEU A 419 -43.28 3.29 -11.26
N PRO A 420 -43.83 4.50 -11.51
CA PRO A 420 -43.92 5.52 -10.46
C PRO A 420 -44.73 5.05 -9.25
N GLY A 421 -45.92 4.49 -9.49
CA GLY A 421 -46.78 3.94 -8.44
C GLY A 421 -46.14 2.76 -7.71
N LEU A 422 -45.41 1.89 -8.40
CA LEU A 422 -44.65 0.80 -7.78
C LEU A 422 -43.58 1.31 -6.81
N ILE A 423 -42.83 2.33 -7.22
CA ILE A 423 -41.77 2.94 -6.40
C ILE A 423 -42.38 3.66 -5.19
N LYS A 424 -43.39 4.53 -5.37
CA LYS A 424 -44.00 5.27 -4.26
C LYS A 424 -44.63 4.36 -3.20
N ARG A 425 -45.17 3.20 -3.57
CA ARG A 425 -45.68 2.22 -2.61
C ARG A 425 -44.60 1.72 -1.65
N ALA A 426 -43.37 1.56 -2.11
CA ALA A 426 -42.25 1.09 -1.30
C ALA A 426 -41.46 2.25 -0.65
N ARG A 427 -41.36 3.38 -1.34
CA ARG A 427 -40.61 4.59 -0.92
C ARG A 427 -41.45 5.84 -1.13
N PRO A 428 -42.38 6.15 -0.20
CA PRO A 428 -43.21 7.35 -0.29
C PRO A 428 -42.40 8.65 -0.31
N ASP A 429 -41.19 8.63 0.27
CA ASP A 429 -40.25 9.76 0.32
C ASP A 429 -39.51 10.00 -0.99
N ALA A 430 -39.49 9.03 -1.92
CA ALA A 430 -38.83 9.19 -3.21
C ALA A 430 -39.48 10.32 -4.01
N ARG A 431 -38.68 11.16 -4.65
CA ARG A 431 -39.16 12.20 -5.58
C ARG A 431 -39.12 11.64 -6.98
N VAL A 432 -40.28 11.34 -7.54
CA VAL A 432 -40.44 10.61 -8.80
C VAL A 432 -40.97 11.53 -9.88
N ALA A 433 -40.24 11.66 -10.98
CA ALA A 433 -40.70 12.33 -12.19
C ALA A 433 -40.82 11.30 -13.32
N LEU A 434 -41.90 11.37 -14.10
CA LEU A 434 -42.10 10.61 -15.33
C LEU A 434 -42.11 11.59 -16.50
N PHE A 435 -41.30 11.34 -17.52
CA PHE A 435 -41.39 12.08 -18.78
C PHE A 435 -41.87 11.17 -19.91
N TRP A 436 -42.98 11.53 -20.54
CA TRP A 436 -43.64 10.77 -21.60
C TRP A 436 -43.23 11.33 -22.98
N HIS A 437 -42.45 10.56 -23.75
CA HIS A 437 -41.80 11.06 -24.98
C HIS A 437 -42.66 10.92 -26.24
N ILE A 438 -43.78 10.21 -26.16
CA ILE A 438 -44.69 10.01 -27.28
C ILE A 438 -45.92 10.92 -27.14
N PRO A 439 -46.77 11.07 -28.16
CA PRO A 439 -48.03 11.78 -28.00
C PRO A 439 -48.91 11.14 -26.92
N TRP A 440 -49.80 11.94 -26.32
CA TRP A 440 -50.89 11.42 -25.50
C TRP A 440 -52.21 11.56 -26.29
N PRO A 441 -52.97 10.48 -26.50
CA PRO A 441 -54.18 10.51 -27.31
C PRO A 441 -55.33 11.17 -26.53
N ASN A 442 -56.44 11.50 -27.19
CA ASN A 442 -57.65 11.94 -26.48
C ASN A 442 -58.23 10.81 -25.61
N ALA A 443 -59.10 11.17 -24.67
CA ALA A 443 -59.66 10.24 -23.70
C ALA A 443 -60.44 9.09 -24.36
N GLU A 444 -61.18 9.36 -25.44
CA GLU A 444 -61.94 8.34 -26.18
C GLU A 444 -61.03 7.30 -26.83
N ALA A 445 -59.93 7.73 -27.45
CA ALA A 445 -58.97 6.81 -28.05
C ALA A 445 -58.26 6.01 -26.96
N PHE A 446 -57.80 6.65 -25.87
CA PHE A 446 -57.14 5.94 -24.77
C PHE A 446 -58.03 4.87 -24.13
N GLY A 447 -59.34 5.13 -24.06
CA GLY A 447 -60.35 4.23 -23.49
C GLY A 447 -60.45 2.85 -24.16
N ILE A 448 -59.80 2.64 -25.31
CA ILE A 448 -59.69 1.33 -25.96
C ILE A 448 -58.78 0.37 -25.16
N CYS A 449 -57.85 0.89 -24.35
CA CYS A 449 -56.96 0.07 -23.54
C CYS A 449 -57.73 -0.58 -22.37
N PRO A 450 -57.74 -1.92 -22.24
CA PRO A 450 -58.44 -2.60 -21.15
C PRO A 450 -57.91 -2.27 -19.76
N TRP A 451 -56.64 -1.87 -19.65
CA TRP A 451 -55.94 -1.58 -18.39
C TRP A 451 -55.65 -0.09 -18.21
N GLN A 452 -56.49 0.77 -18.80
CA GLN A 452 -56.33 2.23 -18.73
C GLN A 452 -56.25 2.73 -17.28
N GLN A 453 -57.03 2.17 -16.36
CA GLN A 453 -57.05 2.61 -14.96
C GLN A 453 -55.73 2.30 -14.26
N GLU A 454 -55.21 1.09 -14.45
CA GLU A 454 -53.94 0.66 -13.85
C GLU A 454 -52.77 1.48 -14.39
N LEU A 455 -52.75 1.78 -15.69
CA LEU A 455 -51.75 2.65 -16.30
C LEU A 455 -51.78 4.06 -15.70
N LEU A 456 -52.97 4.67 -15.62
CA LEU A 456 -53.15 6.02 -15.06
C LEU A 456 -52.76 6.08 -13.59
N LEU A 457 -53.22 5.12 -12.77
CA LEU A 457 -52.85 5.02 -11.35
C LEU A 457 -51.36 4.78 -11.16
N GLY A 458 -50.74 4.01 -12.07
CA GLY A 458 -49.30 3.83 -12.13
C GLY A 458 -48.58 5.15 -12.35
N MET A 459 -49.00 5.92 -13.35
CA MET A 459 -48.39 7.20 -13.73
C MET A 459 -48.59 8.27 -12.64
N LEU A 460 -49.78 8.34 -12.04
CA LEU A 460 -50.12 9.26 -10.95
C LEU A 460 -49.39 8.97 -9.63
N GLY A 461 -48.59 7.89 -9.58
CA GLY A 461 -47.58 7.75 -8.53
C GLY A 461 -46.39 8.72 -8.69
N ALA A 462 -46.22 9.37 -9.84
CA ALA A 462 -45.17 10.38 -10.01
C ALA A 462 -45.58 11.70 -9.33
N ASP A 463 -44.61 12.40 -8.74
CA ASP A 463 -44.79 13.76 -8.25
C ASP A 463 -44.89 14.77 -9.41
N ILE A 464 -44.25 14.45 -10.55
CA ILE A 464 -44.28 15.26 -11.77
C ILE A 464 -44.44 14.33 -12.98
N ILE A 465 -45.42 14.62 -13.84
CA ILE A 465 -45.55 13.98 -15.15
C ILE A 465 -45.33 15.06 -16.21
N GLY A 466 -44.32 14.86 -17.07
CA GLY A 466 -43.97 15.76 -18.16
C GLY A 466 -44.36 15.20 -19.52
N PHE A 467 -44.81 16.09 -20.41
CA PHE A 467 -45.07 15.81 -21.82
C PHE A 467 -44.38 16.87 -22.69
N HIS A 468 -44.21 16.58 -23.98
CA HIS A 468 -43.60 17.52 -24.92
C HIS A 468 -44.43 18.79 -25.20
N THR A 469 -45.76 18.73 -25.08
CA THR A 469 -46.65 19.85 -25.41
C THR A 469 -47.77 19.97 -24.39
N GLN A 470 -48.27 21.19 -24.19
CA GLN A 470 -49.43 21.45 -23.33
C GLN A 470 -50.68 20.67 -23.79
N TYR A 471 -50.82 20.47 -25.10
CA TYR A 471 -51.93 19.70 -25.66
C TYR A 471 -51.97 18.27 -25.12
N TYR A 472 -50.83 17.59 -25.03
CA TYR A 472 -50.75 16.25 -24.45
C TYR A 472 -51.02 16.25 -22.94
N CYS A 473 -50.58 17.29 -22.21
CA CYS A 473 -50.93 17.45 -20.79
C CYS A 473 -52.45 17.55 -20.61
N ASN A 474 -53.12 18.39 -21.41
CA ASN A 474 -54.57 18.56 -21.32
C ASN A 474 -55.31 17.25 -21.63
N ASN A 475 -54.92 16.54 -22.69
CA ASN A 475 -55.50 15.24 -23.02
C ASN A 475 -55.30 14.22 -21.88
N PHE A 476 -54.12 14.20 -21.23
CA PHE A 476 -53.86 13.32 -20.10
C PHE A 476 -54.78 13.63 -18.91
N LEU A 477 -54.93 14.91 -18.57
CA LEU A 477 -55.82 15.34 -17.48
C LEU A 477 -57.28 14.97 -17.76
N GLU A 478 -57.78 15.20 -18.98
CA GLU A 478 -59.12 14.77 -19.40
C GLU A 478 -59.27 13.23 -19.34
N THR A 479 -58.24 12.50 -19.73
CA THR A 479 -58.23 11.03 -19.66
C THR A 479 -58.30 10.55 -18.22
N ALA A 480 -57.53 11.15 -17.31
CA ALA A 480 -57.54 10.82 -15.88
C ALA A 480 -58.89 11.17 -15.23
N GLU A 481 -59.44 12.35 -15.51
CA GLU A 481 -60.76 12.77 -15.02
C GLU A 481 -61.85 11.78 -15.45
N ARG A 482 -61.85 11.33 -16.70
CA ARG A 482 -62.91 10.44 -17.22
C ARG A 482 -62.74 8.98 -16.83
N ALA A 483 -61.52 8.46 -16.82
CA ALA A 483 -61.27 7.03 -16.64
C ALA A 483 -61.24 6.59 -15.16
N ILE A 484 -60.81 7.48 -14.26
CA ILE A 484 -60.67 7.18 -12.82
C ILE A 484 -61.32 8.24 -11.92
N GLU A 485 -62.14 9.14 -12.47
CA GLU A 485 -62.88 10.17 -11.73
C GLU A 485 -61.95 11.09 -10.89
N ALA A 486 -60.74 11.33 -11.38
CA ALA A 486 -59.79 12.20 -10.71
C ALA A 486 -60.26 13.66 -10.73
N ARG A 487 -60.11 14.36 -9.59
CA ARG A 487 -60.33 15.81 -9.54
C ARG A 487 -59.09 16.52 -10.08
N VAL A 488 -59.27 17.28 -11.16
CA VAL A 488 -58.20 18.06 -11.78
C VAL A 488 -58.33 19.52 -11.39
N GLU A 489 -57.25 20.08 -10.84
CA GLU A 489 -57.09 21.52 -10.65
C GLU A 489 -56.31 22.07 -11.85
N TRP A 490 -56.93 22.95 -12.62
CA TRP A 490 -56.38 23.50 -13.87
C TRP A 490 -55.63 24.83 -13.69
N GLU A 491 -55.61 25.36 -12.47
CA GLU A 491 -55.07 26.70 -12.12
C GLU A 491 -53.56 26.74 -11.90
#